data_AF-A0A955LQI8-F1
#
_entry.id   AF-A0A955LQI8-F1
#
_cell.length_a   1.000
_cell.length_b   1.000
_cell.length_c   1.000
_cell.angle_alpha   90.00
_cell.angle_beta   90.00
_cell.angle_gamma   90.00
#
_symmetry.space_group_name_H-M   'P 1'
#
loop_
_entity.id
_entity.type
_entity.pdbx_description
1 polymer ?
#
loop_
_entity_poly.entity_id
_entity_poly.type
_entity_poly.pdbx_seq_one_letter_code
_entity_poly.pdbx_strand_id
1 'polypeptide(L)'
;MHILILVISLVLGFLTAGLLAGIPPVVLISDIFGTVFAPDKNSGALETISGANFLLPYYFMLLFALLGVAGVTLSGKVSAFNRQRLRSHMVIQTVLVLCVLLLSQTLSQARYFAEELTKFTGKSLDEKMAYNFAKSYGFARYCREHLPGRHYCGVISDIDKQPQKNLITYLAVRYYVYPLDIVTPTDPSEQECQIVFLKQHPREAVPPGYVIKPPFDSRSLIAVREDSAP
;
A
#
# COMPACT_ATOMS: atom_id res chain seq x y z
N MET A 1 -32.47 22.92 17.29
CA MET A 1 -33.00 22.19 16.12
C MET A 1 -31.94 21.95 15.03
N HIS A 2 -31.16 22.97 14.63
CA HIS A 2 -30.20 22.85 13.51
C HIS A 2 -28.99 21.93 13.77
N ILE A 3 -28.45 21.91 14.99
CA ILE A 3 -27.37 20.97 15.38
C ILE A 3 -27.88 19.52 15.33
N LEU A 4 -29.15 19.29 15.67
CA LEU A 4 -29.74 17.96 15.68
C LEU A 4 -29.88 17.37 14.27
N ILE A 5 -30.34 18.15 13.29
CA ILE A 5 -30.42 17.73 11.89
C ILE A 5 -29.03 17.42 11.33
N LEU A 6 -28.04 18.24 11.71
CA LEU A 6 -26.65 18.07 11.30
C LEU A 6 -26.07 16.76 11.86
N VAL A 7 -26.21 16.53 13.16
CA VAL A 7 -25.78 15.28 13.81
C VAL A 7 -26.49 14.08 13.19
N ILE A 8 -27.80 14.17 12.96
CA ILE A 8 -28.59 13.10 12.33
C ILE A 8 -28.08 12.80 10.91
N SER A 9 -27.79 13.81 10.10
CA SER A 9 -27.29 13.61 8.72
C SER A 9 -25.89 12.98 8.68
N LEU A 10 -25.01 13.36 9.61
CA LEU A 10 -23.68 12.78 9.77
C LEU A 10 -23.78 11.32 10.22
N VAL A 11 -24.63 11.04 11.21
CA VAL A 11 -24.90 9.68 11.70
C VAL A 11 -25.50 8.83 10.58
N LEU A 12 -26.49 9.33 9.84
CA LEU A 12 -27.07 8.62 8.70
C LEU A 12 -26.04 8.31 7.63
N GLY A 13 -25.17 9.25 7.27
CA GLY A 13 -24.07 9.02 6.31
C GLY A 13 -23.08 7.95 6.77
N PHE A 14 -22.75 7.95 8.07
CA PHE A 14 -21.93 6.90 8.68
C PHE A 14 -22.61 5.53 8.66
N LEU A 15 -23.91 5.47 8.97
CA LEU A 15 -24.71 4.25 8.96
C LEU A 15 -24.83 3.67 7.54
N THR A 16 -25.09 4.50 6.52
CA THR A 16 -25.15 4.04 5.12
C THR A 16 -23.79 3.59 4.61
N ALA A 17 -22.71 4.29 4.95
CA ALA A 17 -21.36 3.86 4.58
C ALA A 17 -21.01 2.49 5.20
N GLY A 18 -21.33 2.30 6.49
CA GLY A 18 -21.17 1.02 7.17
C GLY A 18 -22.01 -0.10 6.52
N LEU A 19 -23.29 0.15 6.24
CA LEU A 19 -24.18 -0.81 5.57
C LEU A 19 -23.68 -1.20 4.18
N LEU A 20 -23.25 -0.24 3.35
CA LEU A 20 -22.72 -0.51 2.01
C LEU A 20 -21.40 -1.29 2.04
N ALA A 21 -20.59 -1.09 3.08
CA ALA A 21 -19.35 -1.82 3.27
C ALA A 21 -19.53 -3.16 3.99
N GLY A 22 -20.73 -3.47 4.51
CA GLY A 22 -20.97 -4.63 5.37
C GLY A 22 -20.28 -4.53 6.74
N ILE A 23 -19.95 -3.32 7.21
CA ILE A 23 -19.19 -3.06 8.43
C ILE A 23 -20.10 -2.45 9.50
N PRO A 24 -20.13 -2.98 10.73
CA PRO A 24 -20.88 -2.38 11.83
C PRO A 24 -20.42 -0.93 12.10
N PRO A 25 -21.34 0.04 12.29
CA PRO A 25 -20.99 1.45 12.47
C PRO A 25 -20.02 1.73 13.64
N VAL A 26 -20.14 0.96 14.73
CA VAL A 26 -19.23 1.06 15.89
C VAL A 26 -17.81 0.69 15.51
N VAL A 27 -17.65 -0.34 14.66
CA VAL A 27 -16.34 -0.77 14.13
C VAL A 27 -15.78 0.30 13.19
N LEU A 28 -16.63 0.91 12.36
CA LEU A 28 -16.22 2.01 11.49
C LEU A 28 -15.65 3.19 12.30
N ILE A 29 -16.31 3.57 13.40
CA ILE A 29 -15.86 4.66 14.28
C ILE A 29 -14.56 4.29 14.99
N SER A 30 -14.47 3.08 15.58
CA SER A 30 -13.22 2.64 16.23
C SER A 30 -12.07 2.60 15.23
N ASP A 31 -12.34 2.18 13.99
CA ASP A 31 -11.34 2.11 12.94
C ASP A 31 -10.93 3.50 12.44
N ILE A 32 -11.82 4.50 12.37
CA ILE A 32 -11.43 5.89 12.04
C ILE A 32 -10.37 6.39 12.99
N PHE A 33 -10.60 6.15 14.28
CA PHE A 33 -9.73 6.61 15.34
C PHE A 33 -8.63 5.61 15.70
N GLY A 34 -8.56 4.45 15.05
CA GLY A 34 -7.56 3.41 15.28
C GLY A 34 -6.59 3.24 14.11
N THR A 35 -7.00 3.62 12.89
CA THR A 35 -6.22 3.40 11.68
C THR A 35 -5.06 4.39 11.58
N VAL A 36 -3.91 3.87 11.14
CA VAL A 36 -2.71 4.65 10.85
C VAL A 36 -2.51 4.70 9.32
N PHE A 37 -2.73 5.87 8.73
CA PHE A 37 -2.52 6.14 7.30
C PHE A 37 -1.03 6.37 6.99
N ALA A 38 -0.48 5.55 6.10
CA ALA A 38 0.79 5.86 5.44
C ALA A 38 0.58 7.04 4.46
N PRO A 39 1.42 8.10 4.51
CA PRO A 39 1.20 9.35 3.76
C PRO A 39 1.29 9.21 2.22
N ASP A 40 1.78 8.09 1.70
CA ASP A 40 2.05 7.82 0.29
C ASP A 40 1.16 6.72 -0.31
N LYS A 41 0.32 6.07 0.49
CA LYS A 41 -0.62 5.06 0.02
C LYS A 41 -2.02 5.66 -0.10
N ASN A 42 -2.48 5.86 -1.34
CA ASN A 42 -3.90 6.16 -1.67
C ASN A 42 -4.87 4.99 -1.36
N SER A 43 -4.43 4.04 -0.54
CA SER A 43 -5.20 2.92 -0.02
C SER A 43 -4.87 2.78 1.47
N GLY A 44 -5.67 3.41 2.31
CA GLY A 44 -5.82 2.96 3.69
C GLY A 44 -6.66 1.70 3.65
N ALA A 45 -6.02 0.54 3.49
CA ALA A 45 -6.71 -0.73 3.75
C ALA A 45 -6.92 -0.80 5.26
N LEU A 46 -8.16 -1.01 5.70
CA LEU A 46 -8.42 -1.41 7.09
C LEU A 46 -7.59 -2.66 7.38
N GLU A 47 -6.58 -2.54 8.25
CA GLU A 47 -5.72 -3.67 8.60
C GLU A 47 -6.48 -4.82 9.27
N THR A 48 -7.71 -4.57 9.74
CA THR A 48 -8.39 -5.48 10.65
C THR A 48 -9.50 -6.33 10.04
N ILE A 49 -10.31 -5.93 9.04
CA ILE A 49 -11.53 -6.74 8.73
C ILE A 49 -11.90 -7.00 7.25
N SER A 50 -11.47 -6.26 6.22
CA SER A 50 -11.95 -6.63 4.85
C SER A 50 -11.15 -6.18 3.63
N GLY A 51 -10.03 -5.46 3.78
CA GLY A 51 -9.38 -4.84 2.62
C GLY A 51 -10.26 -3.78 1.91
N ALA A 52 -11.40 -3.41 2.52
CA ALA A 52 -12.24 -2.32 2.02
C ALA A 52 -11.47 -0.99 2.13
N ASN A 53 -11.61 -0.17 1.08
CA ASN A 53 -10.97 1.14 1.03
C ASN A 53 -11.68 2.09 2.00
N PHE A 54 -10.98 2.47 3.05
CA PHE A 54 -11.53 3.33 4.10
C PHE A 54 -11.76 4.79 3.64
N LEU A 55 -11.10 5.22 2.56
CA LEU A 55 -11.33 6.53 1.95
C LEU A 55 -12.70 6.61 1.26
N LEU A 56 -13.29 5.47 0.90
CA LEU A 56 -14.55 5.41 0.18
C LEU A 56 -15.75 5.97 0.99
N PRO A 57 -15.96 5.59 2.26
CA PRO A 57 -16.90 6.27 3.17
C PRO A 57 -16.71 7.79 3.23
N TYR A 58 -15.47 8.25 3.31
CA TYR A 58 -15.16 9.68 3.37
C TYR A 58 -15.54 10.43 2.09
N TYR A 59 -15.26 9.85 0.91
CA TYR A 59 -15.68 10.41 -0.36
C TYR A 59 -17.21 10.44 -0.50
N PHE A 60 -17.90 9.41 -0.03
CA PHE A 60 -19.36 9.40 -0.03
C PHE A 60 -19.94 10.50 0.87
N MET A 61 -19.40 10.69 2.07
CA MET A 61 -19.85 11.78 2.96
C MET A 61 -19.67 13.17 2.32
N LEU A 62 -18.52 13.42 1.70
CA LEU A 62 -18.26 14.66 0.95
C LEU A 62 -19.22 14.83 -0.22
N LEU A 63 -19.45 13.79 -1.01
CA LEU A 63 -20.38 13.81 -2.14
C LEU A 63 -21.81 14.12 -1.68
N PHE A 64 -22.31 13.47 -0.63
CA PHE A 64 -23.65 13.73 -0.10
C PHE A 64 -23.80 15.15 0.44
N ALA A 65 -22.77 15.69 1.09
CA ALA A 65 -22.77 17.09 1.52
C ALA A 65 -22.87 18.05 0.31
N LEU A 66 -22.08 17.83 -0.74
CA LEU A 66 -22.09 18.63 -1.97
C LEU A 66 -23.43 18.53 -2.72
N LEU A 67 -23.99 17.33 -2.85
CA LEU A 67 -25.30 17.11 -3.47
C LEU A 67 -26.42 17.77 -2.67
N GLY A 68 -26.33 17.77 -1.34
CA GLY A 68 -27.25 18.50 -0.45
C GLY A 68 -27.21 20.01 -0.71
N VAL A 69 -26.02 20.60 -0.87
CA VAL A 69 -25.85 22.01 -1.21
C VAL A 69 -26.46 22.31 -2.59
N ALA A 70 -26.13 21.49 -3.59
CA ALA A 70 -26.57 21.66 -4.98
C ALA A 70 -28.09 21.53 -5.13
N GLY A 71 -28.71 20.55 -4.48
CA GLY A 71 -30.16 20.36 -4.54
C GLY A 71 -30.93 21.55 -3.99
N VAL A 72 -30.41 22.19 -2.95
CA VAL A 72 -31.02 23.35 -2.31
C VAL A 72 -30.90 24.60 -3.17
N THR A 73 -29.72 24.84 -3.73
CA THR A 73 -29.47 26.01 -4.59
C THR A 73 -30.28 25.95 -5.89
N LEU A 74 -30.45 24.74 -6.44
CA LEU A 74 -31.26 24.49 -7.65
C LEU A 74 -32.78 24.45 -7.37
N SER A 75 -33.20 24.18 -6.14
CA SER A 75 -34.63 24.17 -5.81
C SER A 75 -35.23 25.59 -5.81
N GLY A 76 -35.96 25.93 -6.89
CA GLY A 76 -36.67 27.20 -7.02
C GLY A 76 -37.79 27.43 -5.99
N LYS A 77 -38.19 26.38 -5.25
CA LYS A 77 -39.38 26.35 -4.39
C LYS A 77 -39.15 26.87 -2.96
N VAL A 78 -37.93 27.22 -2.59
CA VAL A 78 -37.58 27.72 -1.25
C VAL A 78 -37.51 29.24 -1.27
N SER A 79 -38.19 29.90 -0.32
CA SER A 79 -38.16 31.36 -0.17
C SER A 79 -36.72 31.88 -0.03
N ALA A 80 -36.45 33.10 -0.53
CA ALA A 80 -35.10 33.67 -0.54
C ALA A 80 -34.44 33.69 0.85
N PHE A 81 -35.23 34.01 1.89
CA PHE A 81 -34.79 33.99 3.29
C PHE A 81 -34.40 32.58 3.76
N ASN A 82 -35.21 31.57 3.46
CA ASN A 82 -34.92 30.18 3.81
C ASN A 82 -33.75 29.62 2.99
N ARG A 83 -33.58 30.06 1.73
CA ARG A 83 -32.47 29.65 0.86
C ARG A 83 -31.13 30.16 1.38
N GLN A 84 -31.04 31.42 1.78
CA GLN A 84 -29.82 31.98 2.38
C GLN A 84 -29.45 31.27 3.68
N ARG A 85 -30.45 31.04 4.55
CA ARG A 85 -30.25 30.31 5.82
C ARG A 85 -29.74 28.88 5.56
N LEU A 86 -30.35 28.17 4.62
CA LEU A 86 -29.96 26.79 4.31
C LEU A 86 -28.57 26.72 3.65
N ARG A 87 -28.21 27.69 2.81
CA ARG A 87 -26.85 27.84 2.26
C ARG A 87 -25.81 28.01 3.36
N SER A 88 -26.06 28.91 4.32
CA SER A 88 -25.14 29.10 5.46
C SER A 88 -24.99 27.81 6.28
N HIS A 89 -26.06 27.06 6.49
CA HIS A 89 -26.00 25.76 7.19
C HIS A 89 -25.15 24.74 6.44
N MET A 90 -25.33 24.62 5.12
CA MET A 90 -24.55 23.71 4.29
C MET A 90 -23.06 24.05 4.27
N VAL A 91 -22.73 25.35 4.23
CA VAL A 91 -21.33 25.80 4.32
C VAL A 91 -20.73 25.43 5.67
N ILE A 92 -21.43 25.71 6.78
CA ILE A 92 -20.97 25.34 8.13
C ILE A 92 -20.76 23.83 8.25
N GLN A 93 -21.69 23.03 7.71
CA GLN A 93 -21.58 21.58 7.71
C GLN A 93 -20.37 21.09 6.92
N THR A 94 -20.15 21.65 5.73
CA THR A 94 -19.00 21.31 4.89
C THR A 94 -17.69 21.64 5.60
N VAL A 95 -17.60 22.82 6.20
CA VAL A 95 -16.42 23.24 6.99
C VAL A 95 -16.20 22.31 8.17
N LEU A 96 -17.25 21.95 8.90
CA LEU A 96 -17.13 21.03 10.04
C LEU A 96 -16.62 19.65 9.60
N VAL A 97 -17.17 19.09 8.53
CA VAL A 97 -16.72 17.80 7.96
C VAL A 97 -15.25 17.90 7.54
N LEU A 98 -14.86 18.97 6.85
CA LEU A 98 -13.46 19.20 6.47
C LEU A 98 -12.53 19.30 7.69
N CYS A 99 -12.94 20.01 8.75
CA CYS A 99 -12.16 20.08 9.99
C CYS A 99 -11.99 18.70 10.64
N VAL A 100 -13.04 17.87 10.68
CA VAL A 100 -12.95 16.49 11.20
C VAL A 100 -12.01 15.65 10.34
N LEU A 101 -12.09 15.76 9.02
CA LEU A 101 -11.20 15.06 8.09
C LEU A 101 -9.74 15.46 8.31
N LEU A 102 -9.45 16.76 8.30
CA LEU A 102 -8.09 17.29 8.51
C LEU A 102 -7.53 16.88 9.88
N LEU A 103 -8.34 16.95 10.93
CA LEU A 103 -7.93 16.53 12.27
C LEU A 103 -7.63 15.03 12.31
N SER A 104 -8.53 14.20 11.75
CA SER A 104 -8.33 12.75 11.71
C SER A 104 -7.06 12.35 10.95
N GLN A 105 -6.82 12.98 9.79
CA GLN A 105 -5.63 12.76 8.98
C GLN A 105 -4.37 13.20 9.72
N THR A 106 -4.39 14.36 10.38
CA THR A 106 -3.25 14.88 11.15
C THR A 106 -2.92 13.96 12.33
N LEU A 107 -3.93 13.54 13.10
CA LEU A 107 -3.74 12.62 14.23
C LEU A 107 -3.19 11.26 13.75
N SER A 108 -3.71 10.75 12.65
CA SER A 108 -3.21 9.52 12.07
C SER A 108 -1.76 9.65 11.59
N GLN A 109 -1.39 10.74 10.91
CA GLN A 109 -0.02 10.95 10.47
C GLN A 109 0.92 11.10 11.68
N ALA A 110 0.51 11.83 12.71
CA ALA A 110 1.29 11.95 13.94
C ALA A 110 1.55 10.58 14.59
N ARG A 111 0.55 9.69 14.61
CA ARG A 111 0.71 8.32 15.10
C ARG A 111 1.61 7.49 14.20
N TYR A 112 1.45 7.57 12.88
CA TYR A 112 2.35 6.92 11.93
C TYR A 112 3.80 7.32 12.19
N PHE A 113 4.06 8.62 12.31
CA PHE A 113 5.40 9.13 12.61
C PHE A 113 5.90 8.69 13.99
N ALA A 114 5.06 8.68 15.02
CA ALA A 114 5.44 8.20 16.35
C ALA A 114 5.79 6.71 16.36
N GLU A 115 5.03 5.90 15.62
CA GLU A 115 5.33 4.49 15.44
C GLU A 115 6.61 4.26 14.63
N GLU A 116 6.78 4.94 13.49
CA GLU A 116 8.00 4.90 12.68
C GLU A 116 9.22 5.30 13.51
N LEU A 117 9.10 6.39 14.28
CA LEU A 117 10.17 6.85 15.16
C LEU A 117 10.50 5.77 16.20
N THR A 118 9.49 5.19 16.86
CA THR A 118 9.71 4.13 17.85
C THR A 118 10.32 2.87 17.22
N LYS A 119 9.86 2.50 16.02
CA LYS A 119 10.30 1.30 15.29
C LYS A 119 11.72 1.45 14.72
N PHE A 120 12.13 2.66 14.35
CA PHE A 120 13.33 2.89 13.53
C PHE A 120 14.34 3.91 14.07
N THR A 121 14.11 4.50 15.25
CA THR A 121 15.14 5.34 15.91
C THR A 121 16.37 4.50 16.23
N GLY A 122 17.55 5.04 15.89
CA GLY A 122 18.83 4.37 16.11
C GLY A 122 19.16 3.23 15.13
N LYS A 123 18.24 2.88 14.22
CA LYS A 123 18.47 1.85 13.20
C LYS A 123 19.13 2.43 11.95
N SER A 124 20.11 1.70 11.43
CA SER A 124 20.74 1.92 10.13
C SER A 124 19.74 1.76 8.99
N LEU A 125 20.07 2.30 7.80
CA LEU A 125 19.25 2.14 6.61
C LEU A 125 19.02 0.65 6.30
N ASP A 126 20.05 -0.18 6.43
CA ASP A 126 19.97 -1.62 6.16
C ASP A 126 18.99 -2.33 7.11
N GLU A 127 18.97 -1.96 8.38
CA GLU A 127 18.01 -2.51 9.35
C GLU A 127 16.57 -2.08 9.05
N LYS A 128 16.36 -0.85 8.57
CA LYS A 128 15.04 -0.38 8.12
C LYS A 128 14.57 -1.17 6.89
N MET A 129 15.47 -1.38 5.93
CA MET A 129 15.17 -2.14 4.71
C MET A 129 14.93 -3.62 5.00
N ALA A 130 15.71 -4.21 5.90
CA ALA A 130 15.51 -5.59 6.36
C ALA A 130 14.16 -5.76 7.09
N TYR A 131 13.67 -4.74 7.79
CA TYR A 131 12.34 -4.81 8.41
C TYR A 131 11.21 -4.68 7.38
N ASN A 132 11.26 -3.64 6.53
CA ASN A 132 10.19 -3.34 5.58
C ASN A 132 10.15 -4.32 4.39
N PHE A 133 11.30 -4.88 4.01
CA PHE A 133 11.47 -5.72 2.83
C PHE A 133 12.20 -7.03 3.16
N ALA A 134 11.98 -7.60 4.36
CA ALA A 134 12.71 -8.76 4.88
C ALA A 134 13.06 -9.84 3.85
N LYS A 135 12.08 -10.29 3.05
CA LYS A 135 12.30 -11.31 2.02
C LYS A 135 13.09 -10.80 0.81
N SER A 136 12.72 -9.65 0.26
CA SER A 136 13.41 -9.08 -0.91
C SER A 136 14.82 -8.63 -0.59
N TYR A 137 14.99 -7.89 0.50
CA TYR A 137 16.29 -7.40 0.96
C TYR A 137 17.17 -8.55 1.44
N GLY A 138 16.61 -9.51 2.18
CA GLY A 138 17.34 -10.71 2.61
C GLY A 138 17.85 -11.53 1.44
N PHE A 139 17.01 -11.76 0.43
CA PHE A 139 17.42 -12.47 -0.78
C PHE A 139 18.46 -11.67 -1.59
N ALA A 140 18.28 -10.36 -1.74
CA ALA A 140 19.26 -9.52 -2.42
C ALA A 140 20.63 -9.51 -1.71
N ARG A 141 20.64 -9.49 -0.37
CA ARG A 141 21.86 -9.63 0.43
C ARG A 141 22.51 -10.98 0.19
N TYR A 142 21.73 -12.05 0.23
CA TYR A 142 22.18 -13.40 -0.09
C TYR A 142 22.81 -13.48 -1.50
N CYS A 143 22.21 -12.85 -2.52
CA CYS A 143 22.78 -12.79 -3.86
C CYS A 143 24.15 -12.08 -3.86
N ARG A 144 24.26 -10.91 -3.23
CA ARG A 144 25.52 -10.14 -3.18
C ARG A 144 26.63 -10.84 -2.41
N GLU A 145 26.29 -11.61 -1.37
CA GLU A 145 27.24 -12.41 -0.60
C GLU A 145 27.83 -13.57 -1.42
N HIS A 146 27.04 -14.16 -2.33
CA HIS A 146 27.43 -15.34 -3.11
C HIS A 146 27.86 -15.02 -4.55
N LEU A 147 27.58 -13.81 -5.03
CA LEU A 147 27.96 -13.27 -6.34
C LEU A 147 28.60 -11.89 -6.14
N PRO A 148 29.82 -11.82 -5.58
CA PRO A 148 30.47 -10.54 -5.32
C PRO A 148 30.96 -9.92 -6.63
N GLY A 149 30.53 -8.69 -6.91
CA GLY A 149 30.95 -7.93 -8.09
C GLY A 149 29.81 -7.74 -9.09
N ARG A 150 30.19 -7.40 -10.32
CA ARG A 150 29.24 -7.26 -11.44
C ARG A 150 29.14 -8.58 -12.15
N HIS A 151 27.91 -9.06 -12.31
CA HIS A 151 27.58 -10.27 -13.05
C HIS A 151 26.34 -10.04 -13.90
N TYR A 152 26.31 -10.62 -15.08
CA TYR A 152 25.13 -10.67 -15.93
C TYR A 152 24.24 -11.83 -15.50
N CYS A 153 23.11 -11.53 -14.86
CA CYS A 153 22.21 -12.54 -14.35
C CYS A 153 20.90 -12.60 -15.13
N GLY A 154 20.53 -13.81 -15.57
CA GLY A 154 19.16 -14.13 -15.98
C GLY A 154 18.21 -14.18 -14.77
N VAL A 155 16.93 -13.86 -14.98
CA VAL A 155 15.90 -14.01 -13.95
C VAL A 155 14.93 -15.10 -14.31
N ILE A 156 14.66 -15.97 -13.34
CA ILE A 156 13.64 -17.00 -13.44
C ILE A 156 12.65 -16.82 -12.31
N SER A 157 11.39 -16.49 -12.65
CA SER A 157 10.36 -16.22 -11.64
C SER A 157 8.96 -16.65 -12.11
N ASP A 158 8.03 -16.73 -11.16
CA ASP A 158 6.60 -16.92 -11.38
C ASP A 158 5.80 -15.61 -11.17
N ILE A 159 6.44 -14.44 -11.27
CA ILE A 159 5.79 -13.13 -11.08
C ILE A 159 4.57 -12.96 -11.99
N ASP A 160 4.68 -13.40 -13.25
CA ASP A 160 3.61 -13.27 -14.25
C ASP A 160 2.34 -14.05 -13.89
N LYS A 161 2.45 -15.04 -12.98
CA LYS A 161 1.28 -15.79 -12.49
C LYS A 161 0.44 -14.98 -11.50
N GLN A 162 1.03 -14.00 -10.80
CA GLN A 162 0.35 -13.11 -9.85
C GLN A 162 0.98 -11.70 -9.85
N PRO A 163 0.85 -10.95 -10.96
CA PRO A 163 1.61 -9.72 -11.17
C PRO A 163 1.31 -8.65 -10.12
N GLN A 164 0.05 -8.49 -9.71
CA GLN A 164 -0.32 -7.50 -8.69
C GLN A 164 0.32 -7.76 -7.31
N LYS A 165 0.59 -9.03 -6.98
CA LYS A 165 1.15 -9.42 -5.68
C LYS A 165 2.67 -9.44 -5.69
N ASN A 166 3.28 -9.86 -6.79
CA ASN A 166 4.71 -10.18 -6.84
C ASN A 166 5.56 -9.12 -7.54
N LEU A 167 4.95 -8.17 -8.27
CA LEU A 167 5.69 -7.13 -9.01
C LEU A 167 6.48 -6.19 -8.08
N ILE A 168 5.89 -5.73 -6.98
CA ILE A 168 6.59 -4.87 -6.01
C ILE A 168 7.79 -5.61 -5.42
N THR A 169 7.61 -6.88 -5.06
CA THR A 169 8.67 -7.72 -4.50
C THR A 169 9.82 -7.91 -5.50
N TYR A 170 9.49 -8.11 -6.78
CA TYR A 170 10.47 -8.20 -7.86
C TYR A 170 11.26 -6.90 -8.06
N LEU A 171 10.55 -5.77 -8.15
CA LEU A 171 11.18 -4.46 -8.30
C LEU A 171 12.11 -4.15 -7.12
N ALA A 172 11.69 -4.51 -5.90
CA ALA A 172 12.53 -4.38 -4.71
C ALA A 172 13.80 -5.25 -4.81
N VAL A 173 13.68 -6.54 -5.18
CA VAL A 173 14.87 -7.40 -5.38
C VAL A 173 15.79 -6.81 -6.44
N ARG A 174 15.26 -6.45 -7.62
CA ARG A 174 16.04 -5.85 -8.72
C ARG A 174 16.77 -4.57 -8.29
N TYR A 175 16.17 -3.78 -7.40
CA TYR A 175 16.81 -2.60 -6.85
C TYR A 175 17.94 -2.95 -5.86
N TYR A 176 17.72 -3.88 -4.93
CA TYR A 176 18.67 -4.19 -3.85
C TYR A 176 19.83 -5.10 -4.25
N VAL A 177 19.71 -5.85 -5.34
CA VAL A 177 20.78 -6.73 -5.86
C VAL A 177 21.93 -5.99 -6.54
N TYR A 178 21.82 -4.69 -6.77
CA TYR A 178 22.94 -3.88 -7.31
C TYR A 178 24.24 -4.15 -6.51
N PRO A 179 25.38 -4.40 -7.17
CA PRO A 179 25.69 -4.15 -8.59
C PRO A 179 25.46 -5.35 -9.55
N LEU A 180 24.68 -6.36 -9.16
CA LEU A 180 24.30 -7.43 -10.10
C LEU A 180 23.43 -6.86 -11.21
N ASP A 181 23.88 -7.02 -12.46
CA ASP A 181 23.16 -6.54 -13.63
C ASP A 181 22.09 -7.56 -14.00
N ILE A 182 20.97 -7.43 -13.30
CA ILE A 182 19.72 -8.11 -13.63
C ILE A 182 19.05 -7.35 -14.77
N VAL A 183 19.58 -7.56 -15.97
CA VAL A 183 18.97 -7.14 -17.22
C VAL A 183 18.40 -8.39 -17.86
N THR A 184 17.25 -8.30 -18.54
CA THR A 184 16.80 -9.36 -19.45
C THR A 184 17.81 -9.39 -20.60
N PRO A 185 18.77 -10.33 -20.63
CA PRO A 185 19.87 -10.26 -21.58
C PRO A 185 19.30 -10.55 -22.95
N THR A 186 19.72 -9.77 -23.95
CA THR A 186 19.32 -9.99 -25.33
C THR A 186 19.85 -11.33 -25.84
N ASP A 187 20.96 -11.81 -25.27
CA ASP A 187 21.57 -13.11 -25.55
C ASP A 187 21.68 -13.96 -24.27
N PRO A 188 21.02 -15.13 -24.19
CA PRO A 188 21.17 -16.07 -23.09
C PRO A 188 22.60 -16.57 -22.85
N SER A 189 23.47 -16.53 -23.85
CA SER A 189 24.85 -17.01 -23.75
C SER A 189 25.76 -16.10 -22.90
N GLU A 190 25.37 -14.85 -22.68
CA GLU A 190 26.10 -13.90 -21.85
C GLU A 190 25.78 -14.04 -20.35
N GLN A 191 24.83 -14.92 -19.98
CA GLN A 191 24.37 -15.10 -18.60
C GLN A 191 25.35 -15.94 -17.77
N GLU A 192 26.06 -15.28 -16.86
CA GLU A 192 26.97 -15.92 -15.90
C GLU A 192 26.21 -16.56 -14.74
N CYS A 193 25.05 -16.01 -14.38
CA CYS A 193 24.24 -16.41 -13.23
C CYS A 193 22.76 -16.48 -13.56
N GLN A 194 22.03 -17.30 -12.80
CA GLN A 194 20.58 -17.33 -12.76
C GLN A 194 20.11 -16.94 -11.38
N ILE A 195 19.28 -15.91 -11.31
CA ILE A 195 18.59 -15.51 -10.08
C ILE A 195 17.18 -16.07 -10.15
N VAL A 196 16.93 -17.12 -9.39
CA VAL A 196 15.63 -17.77 -9.28
C VAL A 196 14.92 -17.18 -8.07
N PHE A 197 13.82 -16.47 -8.29
CA PHE A 197 13.11 -15.76 -7.22
C PHE A 197 11.62 -16.02 -7.26
N LEU A 198 11.01 -16.30 -6.09
CA LEU A 198 9.57 -16.57 -5.96
C LEU A 198 9.06 -17.69 -6.89
N LYS A 199 9.88 -18.70 -7.20
CA LYS A 199 9.51 -19.84 -8.06
C LYS A 199 8.96 -20.99 -7.22
N GLN A 200 7.89 -21.66 -7.67
CA GLN A 200 7.36 -22.82 -6.92
C GLN A 200 8.33 -24.02 -6.92
N HIS A 201 8.99 -24.27 -8.04
CA HIS A 201 9.95 -25.35 -8.23
C HIS A 201 11.31 -24.75 -8.63
N PRO A 202 12.05 -24.13 -7.70
CA PRO A 202 13.20 -23.31 -8.06
C PRO A 202 14.36 -24.13 -8.62
N ARG A 203 14.57 -25.37 -8.14
CA ARG A 203 15.67 -26.24 -8.60
C ARG A 203 15.45 -26.77 -10.03
N GLU A 204 14.22 -27.15 -10.34
CA GLU A 204 13.83 -27.68 -11.66
C GLU A 204 13.84 -26.59 -12.73
N ALA A 205 13.71 -25.32 -12.33
CA ALA A 205 13.69 -24.20 -13.25
C ALA A 205 15.09 -23.74 -13.68
N VAL A 206 16.16 -24.25 -13.06
CA VAL A 206 17.54 -23.91 -13.42
C VAL A 206 17.93 -24.65 -14.71
N PRO A 207 18.36 -23.94 -15.76
CA PRO A 207 18.81 -24.57 -17.00
C PRO A 207 20.07 -25.43 -16.78
N PRO A 208 20.32 -26.43 -17.65
CA PRO A 208 21.56 -27.21 -17.60
C PRO A 208 22.80 -26.33 -17.78
N GLY A 209 23.95 -26.74 -17.24
CA GLY A 209 25.20 -25.98 -17.27
C GLY A 209 25.35 -24.93 -16.15
N TYR A 210 24.49 -24.98 -15.13
CA TYR A 210 24.56 -24.12 -13.96
C TYR A 210 24.64 -24.93 -12.65
N VAL A 211 25.54 -24.53 -11.77
CA VAL A 211 25.69 -25.05 -10.42
C VAL A 211 24.81 -24.26 -9.45
N ILE A 212 23.88 -24.95 -8.79
CA ILE A 212 22.98 -24.38 -7.79
C ILE A 212 23.75 -24.11 -6.48
N LYS A 213 23.70 -22.88 -5.97
CA LYS A 213 24.23 -22.53 -4.64
C LYS A 213 23.22 -22.92 -3.53
N PRO A 214 23.64 -23.02 -2.26
CA PRO A 214 22.74 -23.38 -1.15
C PRO A 214 21.51 -22.46 -1.11
N PRO A 215 20.28 -22.96 -1.23
CA PRO A 215 19.10 -22.11 -1.45
C PRO A 215 18.86 -21.13 -0.30
N PHE A 216 18.36 -19.93 -0.62
CA PHE A 216 17.97 -18.93 0.38
C PHE A 216 16.69 -19.36 1.12
N ASP A 217 15.68 -19.82 0.37
CA ASP A 217 14.45 -20.38 0.91
C ASP A 217 13.88 -21.45 -0.04
N SER A 218 12.66 -21.94 0.23
CA SER A 218 12.01 -22.96 -0.60
C SER A 218 11.63 -22.49 -2.01
N ARG A 219 11.75 -21.19 -2.31
CA ARG A 219 11.28 -20.57 -3.56
C ARG A 219 12.33 -19.72 -4.27
N SER A 220 13.49 -19.52 -3.65
CA SER A 220 14.49 -18.56 -4.10
C SER A 220 15.89 -19.15 -3.93
N LEU A 221 16.67 -19.08 -5.01
CA LEU A 221 18.05 -19.55 -5.06
C LEU A 221 18.82 -18.81 -6.15
N ILE A 222 20.12 -19.01 -6.18
CA ILE A 222 20.97 -18.59 -7.30
C ILE A 222 21.65 -19.82 -7.90
N ALA A 223 21.95 -19.74 -9.19
CA ALA A 223 22.79 -20.70 -9.87
C ALA A 223 23.87 -19.96 -10.67
N VAL A 224 25.06 -20.56 -10.79
CA VAL A 224 26.22 -19.96 -11.46
C VAL A 224 26.66 -20.89 -12.57
N ARG A 225 26.97 -20.36 -13.75
CA ARG A 225 27.41 -21.16 -14.90
C ARG A 225 28.65 -21.97 -14.51
N GLU A 226 28.70 -23.23 -14.89
CA GLU A 226 29.79 -24.16 -14.54
C GLU A 226 31.18 -23.58 -14.89
N ASP A 227 31.30 -22.98 -16.07
CA ASP A 227 32.55 -22.40 -16.59
C ASP A 227 32.98 -21.12 -15.86
N SER A 228 32.08 -20.54 -15.05
CA SER A 228 32.26 -19.29 -14.32
C SER A 228 32.24 -19.52 -12.80
N ALA A 229 32.10 -20.77 -12.36
CA ALA A 229 32.15 -21.14 -10.96
C ALA A 229 33.62 -21.15 -10.48
N PRO A 230 33.97 -20.43 -9.40
CA PRO A 230 35.27 -20.55 -8.77
C PRO A 230 35.48 -21.92 -8.12
#